data_AF-A0A967SCG7-F1
#
_entry.id   AF-A0A967SCG7-F1
#
_cell.length_a   1.000
_cell.length_b   1.000
_cell.length_c   1.000
_cell.angle_alpha   90.00
_cell.angle_beta   90.00
_cell.angle_gamma   90.00
#
_symmetry.space_group_name_H-M   'P 1'
#
loop_
_entity.id
_entity.type
_entity.pdbx_description
1 polymer ?
#
loop_
_entity_poly.entity_id
_entity_poly.type
_entity_poly.pdbx_seq_one_letter_code
_entity_poly.pdbx_strand_id
1 'polypeptide(L)' 'MIGGASPGAPGGGGGGELLPALDAAIQAGLPSLRIVHGKGTGVLREVVAELLRQDPRITSYRPGGIGEGGSGVTVVELE' A
#
# COMPACT_ATOMS: atom_id res chain seq x y z
N MET A 1 -1.13 -21.02 4.66
CA MET A 1 -2.49 -20.45 4.58
C MET A 1 -2.48 -19.08 5.24
N ILE A 2 -2.46 -18.02 4.43
CA ILE A 2 -3.00 -16.69 4.75
C ILE A 2 -3.71 -16.26 3.46
N GLY A 3 -5.03 -16.39 3.39
CA GLY A 3 -5.94 -15.34 3.85
C GLY A 3 -6.37 -14.56 2.62
N GLY A 4 -7.35 -15.11 1.88
CA GLY A 4 -7.92 -14.47 0.70
C GLY A 4 -8.55 -13.12 1.05
N ALA A 5 -8.38 -12.16 0.15
CA ALA A 5 -9.14 -10.92 0.13
C ALA A 5 -9.53 -10.63 -1.32
N SER A 6 -10.72 -11.07 -1.71
CA SER A 6 -11.51 -10.34 -2.71
C SER A 6 -12.41 -9.38 -1.95
N PRO A 7 -12.26 -8.06 -2.21
CA PRO A 7 -13.44 -7.22 -2.33
C PRO A 7 -13.34 -6.24 -3.51
N GLY A 8 -14.49 -5.68 -3.88
CA GLY A 8 -14.81 -5.04 -5.15
C GLY A 8 -13.98 -3.83 -5.55
N ALA A 9 -14.05 -3.53 -6.85
CA ALA A 9 -13.31 -2.48 -7.53
C ALA A 9 -13.48 -1.09 -6.86
N PRO A 10 -12.37 -0.42 -6.47
CA PRO A 10 -12.45 0.96 -6.03
C PRO A 10 -12.61 1.91 -7.22
N GLY A 11 -13.58 2.83 -7.09
CA GLY A 11 -13.77 3.97 -7.99
C GLY A 11 -12.53 4.87 -8.02
N GLY A 12 -12.16 5.31 -9.22
CA GLY A 12 -10.85 5.87 -9.54
C GLY A 12 -10.50 7.20 -8.86
N GLY A 13 -9.18 7.45 -8.83
CA GLY A 13 -8.60 8.77 -8.59
C GLY A 13 -7.88 8.95 -7.25
N GLY A 14 -6.85 8.16 -6.95
CA GLY A 14 -6.02 8.39 -5.74
C GLY A 14 -4.55 7.96 -5.82
N GLY A 15 -4.09 7.40 -6.96
CA GLY A 15 -2.79 6.73 -7.06
C GLY A 15 -1.64 7.53 -7.65
N GLY A 16 -1.86 8.77 -8.10
CA GLY A 16 -0.92 9.47 -8.99
C GLY A 16 0.51 9.60 -8.44
N GLU A 17 0.66 9.80 -7.13
CA GLU A 17 1.98 9.95 -6.50
C GLU A 17 2.54 8.65 -5.90
N LEU A 18 1.73 7.59 -5.80
CA LEU A 18 2.17 6.34 -5.17
C LEU A 18 3.21 5.60 -6.02
N LEU A 19 2.97 5.47 -7.33
CA LEU A 19 3.87 4.72 -8.20
C LEU A 19 5.27 5.36 -8.29
N PRO A 20 5.41 6.68 -8.51
CA PRO A 20 6.71 7.34 -8.48
C PRO A 20 7.42 7.20 -7.13
N ALA A 21 6.68 7.28 -6.01
CA ALA A 21 7.25 7.10 -4.67
C ALA A 21 7.77 5.67 -4.46
N LEU A 22 7.05 4.67 -4.98
CA LEU A 22 7.47 3.28 -4.95
C LEU A 22 8.73 3.04 -5.79
N ASP A 23 8.76 3.59 -7.01
CA ASP A 23 9.94 3.52 -7.88
C ASP A 23 11.18 4.13 -7.21
N ALA A 24 11.03 5.30 -6.58
CA ALA A 24 12.10 5.96 -5.87
C ALA A 24 12.60 5.15 -4.66
N ALA A 25 11.68 4.53 -3.91
CA ALA A 25 12.03 3.71 -2.75
C ALA A 25 12.81 2.45 -3.14
N ILE A 26 12.39 1.77 -4.22
CA ILE A 26 13.08 0.60 -4.78
C ILE A 26 14.47 1.00 -5.30
N GLN A 27 14.56 2.09 -6.08
CA GLN A 27 15.85 2.56 -6.61
C GLN A 27 16.83 2.97 -5.50
N ALA A 28 16.32 3.49 -4.39
CA ALA A 28 17.11 3.84 -3.22
C ALA A 28 17.50 2.62 -2.36
N GLY A 29 17.03 1.41 -2.69
CA GLY A 29 17.29 0.21 -1.90
C GLY A 29 16.71 0.29 -0.49
N LEU A 30 15.59 1.00 -0.32
CA LEU A 30 14.93 1.05 0.97
C LEU A 30 14.33 -0.32 1.30
N PRO A 31 14.42 -0.81 2.54
CA PRO A 31 13.86 -2.10 2.92
C PRO A 31 12.32 -2.08 3.01
N SER A 32 11.72 -0.89 3.15
CA SER A 32 10.27 -0.74 3.24
C SER A 32 9.81 0.67 2.89
N LEU A 33 8.53 0.80 2.55
CA LEU A 33 7.84 2.06 2.34
C LEU A 33 6.56 2.14 3.18
N ARG A 34 6.34 3.29 3.84
CA ARG A 34 5.11 3.59 4.58
C ARG A 34 4.22 4.52 3.76
N ILE A 35 3.01 4.07 3.47
CA ILE A 35 2.01 4.82 2.72
C ILE A 35 0.94 5.28 3.69
N VAL A 36 0.93 6.58 3.98
CA VAL A 36 -0.07 7.20 4.86
C VAL A 36 -1.25 7.65 4.00
N HIS A 37 -2.36 6.90 4.07
CA HIS A 37 -3.59 7.21 3.34
C HIS A 37 -4.73 7.70 4.26
N GLY A 38 -4.49 7.71 5.58
CA GLY A 38 -5.48 8.08 6.58
C GLY A 38 -6.54 7.00 6.80
N LYS A 39 -7.30 7.10 7.91
CA LYS A 39 -8.31 6.09 8.26
C LYS A 39 -9.57 6.25 7.41
N GLY A 40 -10.12 7.47 7.38
CA GLY A 40 -11.25 7.88 6.53
C GLY A 40 -12.37 6.85 6.41
N THR A 41 -13.00 6.81 5.24
CA THR A 41 -13.96 5.78 4.84
C THR A 41 -13.29 4.49 4.35
N GLY A 42 -11.96 4.46 4.26
CA GLY A 42 -11.19 3.34 3.72
C GLY A 42 -11.00 3.34 2.19
N VAL A 43 -11.60 4.28 1.45
CA VAL A 43 -11.48 4.33 -0.02
C VAL A 43 -10.02 4.41 -0.48
N LEU A 44 -9.20 5.28 0.12
CA LEU A 44 -7.78 5.37 -0.24
C LEU A 44 -6.99 4.11 0.14
N ARG A 45 -7.35 3.42 1.23
CA ARG A 45 -6.74 2.13 1.59
C ARG A 45 -6.99 1.09 0.50
N GLU A 46 -8.21 1.05 -0.03
CA GLU A 46 -8.59 0.12 -1.10
C GLU A 46 -7.87 0.45 -2.41
N VAL A 47 -7.79 1.73 -2.78
CA VAL A 47 -7.02 2.18 -3.95
C VAL A 47 -5.53 1.83 -3.81
N VAL A 48 -4.93 2.07 -2.64
CA VAL A 48 -3.52 1.72 -2.37
C VAL A 48 -3.32 0.20 -2.48
N ALA A 49 -4.18 -0.61 -1.86
CA ALA A 49 -4.07 -2.07 -1.92
C ALA A 49 -4.21 -2.60 -3.36
N GLU A 50 -5.08 -1.99 -4.17
CA GLU A 50 -5.25 -2.33 -5.59
C GLU A 50 -3.96 -2.07 -6.37
N LEU A 51 -3.40 -0.86 -6.25
CA LEU A 51 -2.17 -0.47 -6.94
C LEU A 51 -0.99 -1.37 -6.55
N LEU A 52 -0.83 -1.65 -5.25
CA LEU A 52 0.23 -2.53 -4.76
C LEU A 52 0.07 -3.97 -5.27
N ARG A 53 -1.15 -4.49 -5.38
CA ARG A 53 -1.41 -5.84 -5.89
C ARG A 53 -1.16 -5.96 -7.40
N GLN A 54 -1.31 -4.87 -8.14
CA GLN A 54 -1.05 -4.83 -9.58
C GLN A 54 0.45 -4.67 -9.89
N ASP A 55 1.27 -4.22 -8.93
CA ASP A 55 2.70 -4.08 -9.11
C ASP A 55 3.43 -5.41 -8.80
N PRO A 56 4.01 -6.10 -9.81
CA PRO A 56 4.65 -7.39 -9.61
C PRO A 56 5.93 -7.34 -8.77
N ARG A 57 6.48 -6.15 -8.50
CA ARG A 57 7.65 -5.96 -7.63
C ARG A 57 7.29 -6.05 -6.16
N ILE A 58 6.01 -5.88 -5.81
CA ILE A 58 5.52 -5.93 -4.45
C ILE A 58 5.09 -7.35 -4.11
N THR A 59 5.86 -8.01 -3.25
CA THR A 59 5.56 -9.37 -2.78
C THR A 59 4.76 -9.37 -1.47
N SER A 60 4.86 -8.30 -0.68
CA SER A 60 4.21 -8.21 0.63
C SER A 60 3.87 -6.78 1.05
N TYR A 61 2.67 -6.61 1.61
CA TYR A 61 2.25 -5.40 2.30
C TYR A 61 1.24 -5.72 3.42
N ARG A 62 1.17 -4.85 4.43
CA ARG A 62 0.27 -5.00 5.58
C ARG A 62 -0.23 -3.65 6.09
N PRO A 63 -1.33 -3.60 6.88
CA PRO A 63 -1.64 -2.43 7.69
C PRO A 63 -0.51 -2.11 8.69
N GLY A 64 -0.35 -0.83 9.02
CA GLY A 64 0.61 -0.40 10.03
C GLY A 64 0.29 -0.98 11.42
N GLY A 65 1.33 -1.36 12.15
CA GLY A 65 1.25 -1.80 13.53
C GLY A 65 1.13 -0.66 14.56
N ILE A 66 1.32 -1.02 15.83
CA ILE A 66 1.40 -0.07 16.95
C ILE A 66 2.59 0.86 16.75
N GLY A 67 2.39 2.16 16.85
CA GLY A 67 3.41 3.17 16.57
C GLY A 67 3.66 3.44 15.08
N GLU A 68 3.01 2.69 14.18
CA GLU A 68 3.17 2.85 12.73
C GLU A 68 2.01 3.60 12.07
N GLY A 69 0.98 3.97 12.83
CA GLY A 69 -0.23 4.67 12.34
C GLY A 69 -1.47 3.77 12.19
N GLY A 70 -1.36 2.47 12.45
CA GLY A 70 -2.49 1.55 12.45
C GLY A 70 -3.12 1.38 11.06
N SER A 71 -4.45 1.24 11.03
CA SER A 71 -5.25 1.08 9.80
C SER A 71 -5.24 2.27 8.84
N GLY A 72 -4.63 3.40 9.21
CA GLY A 72 -4.45 4.56 8.32
C GLY A 72 -3.14 4.55 7.54
N VAL A 73 -2.34 3.49 7.70
CA VAL A 73 -1.03 3.31 7.06
C VAL A 73 -0.96 1.91 6.47
N THR A 74 -0.38 1.81 5.28
CA THR A 74 0.06 0.55 4.69
C THR A 74 1.59 0.52 4.69
N VAL A 75 2.17 -0.55 5.20
CA VAL A 75 3.60 -0.82 5.17
C VAL A 75 3.86 -1.83 4.06
N VAL A 76 4.73 -1.47 3.14
CA VAL A 76 5.18 -2.29 2.01
C VAL A 76 6.61 -2.72 2.30
N GLU A 77 6.88 -4.02 2.23
CA GLU A 77 8.25 -4.55 2.31
C GLU A 77 8.83 -4.54 0.89
N LEU A 78 10.06 -4.05 0.75
CA LEU A 78 10.75 -3.89 -0.53
C LEU A 78 12.05 -4.70 -0.47
N GLU A 79 12.22 -5.64 -1.40
CA GLU A 79 13.40 -6.51 -1.54
C GLU A 79 14.29 -6.09 -2.72
#